data_AF-F5P2S5-F1
#
_entry.id   AF-F5P2S5-F1
#
_cell.length_a   1.000
_cell.length_b   1.000
_cell.length_c   1.000
_cell.angle_alpha   90.00
_cell.angle_beta   90.00
_cell.angle_gamma   90.00
#
_symmetry.space_group_name_H-M   'P 1'
#
loop_
_entity.id
_entity.type
_entity.pdbx_description
1 polymer ?
#
loop_
_entity_poly.entity_id
_entity_poly.type
_entity_poly.pdbx_seq_one_letter_code
_entity_poly.pdbx_strand_id
1 'polypeptide(L)'
;MAHIRTRETYGTRRLQTELADNGIIVGRDRLARLRKELRLHCKQKRKFRATTNSDHNLPVTPNLLNQNFTPTAPNQVWVADITYV
;
A
#
# COMPACT_ATOMS: atom_id res chain seq x y z
N MET A 1 -17.65 -6.82 12.75
CA MET A 1 -16.56 -7.81 12.87
C MET A 1 -15.92 -8.18 11.51
N ALA A 2 -16.65 -8.43 10.41
CA ALA A 2 -16.04 -8.73 9.10
C ALA A 2 -15.25 -7.55 8.46
N HIS A 3 -15.76 -6.32 8.54
CA HIS A 3 -15.10 -5.16 7.93
C HIS A 3 -13.67 -4.89 8.48
N ILE A 4 -13.48 -5.01 9.79
CA ILE A 4 -12.17 -4.84 10.45
C ILE A 4 -11.23 -6.00 10.09
N ARG A 5 -11.75 -7.25 10.07
CA ARG A 5 -10.97 -8.44 9.69
C ARG A 5 -10.35 -8.32 8.29
N THR A 6 -11.08 -7.71 7.35
CA THR A 6 -10.62 -7.47 5.96
C THR A 6 -9.71 -6.26 5.80
N ARG A 7 -9.24 -5.67 6.92
CA ARG A 7 -8.49 -4.40 6.96
C ARG A 7 -9.23 -3.28 6.22
N GLU A 8 -10.56 -3.31 6.28
CA GLU A 8 -11.45 -2.35 5.64
C GLU A 8 -11.29 -2.30 4.11
N THR A 9 -10.76 -3.33 3.46
CA THR A 9 -10.55 -3.29 2.00
C THR A 9 -11.76 -3.78 1.21
N TYR A 10 -12.64 -4.57 1.82
CA TYR A 10 -13.72 -5.24 1.10
C TYR A 10 -14.95 -4.34 0.93
N GLY A 11 -15.38 -4.22 -0.32
CA GLY A 11 -16.67 -3.63 -0.70
C GLY A 11 -17.83 -4.59 -0.49
N THR A 12 -19.05 -4.14 -0.83
CA THR A 12 -20.29 -4.92 -0.64
C THR A 12 -20.25 -6.30 -1.30
N ARG A 13 -19.68 -6.41 -2.50
CA ARG A 13 -19.59 -7.70 -3.22
C ARG A 13 -18.73 -8.73 -2.47
N ARG A 14 -17.51 -8.35 -2.06
CA ARG A 14 -16.59 -9.26 -1.37
C ARG A 14 -17.09 -9.59 0.05
N LEU A 15 -17.63 -8.60 0.75
CA LEU A 15 -18.24 -8.80 2.05
C LEU A 15 -19.46 -9.73 1.99
N GLN A 16 -20.27 -9.65 0.93
CA GLN A 16 -21.42 -10.53 0.76
C GLN A 16 -20.97 -12.00 0.63
N THR A 17 -19.98 -12.28 -0.22
CA THR A 17 -19.41 -13.63 -0.37
C THR A 17 -18.85 -14.14 0.95
N GLU A 18 -18.01 -13.35 1.62
CA GLU A 18 -17.41 -13.75 2.90
C GLU A 18 -18.46 -13.98 3.99
N LEU A 19 -19.51 -13.14 4.07
CA LEU A 19 -20.61 -13.35 5.01
C LEU A 19 -21.38 -14.64 4.69
N ALA A 20 -21.64 -14.92 3.42
CA ALA A 20 -22.30 -16.16 3.00
C ALA A 20 -21.48 -17.40 3.35
N ASP A 21 -20.15 -17.35 3.17
CA ASP A 21 -19.24 -18.44 3.57
C ASP A 21 -19.24 -18.68 5.09
N ASN A 22 -19.60 -17.66 5.88
CA ASN A 22 -19.78 -17.74 7.33
C ASN A 22 -21.25 -18.01 7.73
N GLY A 23 -22.11 -18.43 6.80
CA GLY A 23 -23.52 -18.77 7.04
C GLY A 23 -24.47 -17.57 7.16
N ILE A 24 -24.00 -16.35 6.89
CA ILE A 24 -24.79 -15.12 6.99
C ILE A 24 -25.22 -14.67 5.59
N ILE A 25 -26.47 -14.95 5.23
CA ILE A 25 -27.03 -14.58 3.93
C ILE A 25 -27.66 -13.18 4.02
N VAL A 26 -27.02 -12.20 3.36
CA VAL A 26 -27.51 -10.81 3.30
C VAL A 26 -27.47 -10.31 1.85
N GLY A 27 -28.57 -9.68 1.42
CA GLY A 27 -28.64 -9.04 0.11
C GLY A 27 -27.69 -7.84 -0.02
N ARG A 28 -27.13 -7.64 -1.20
CA ARG A 28 -26.14 -6.58 -1.48
C ARG A 28 -26.63 -5.18 -1.10
N ASP A 29 -27.90 -4.87 -1.34
CA ASP A 29 -28.46 -3.54 -1.08
C ASP A 29 -28.67 -3.29 0.41
N ARG A 30 -29.06 -4.33 1.17
CA ARG A 30 -29.10 -4.28 2.64
C ARG A 30 -27.70 -4.04 3.21
N LEU A 31 -26.70 -4.73 2.68
CA LEU A 31 -25.31 -4.54 3.07
C LEU A 31 -24.79 -3.13 2.73
N ALA A 32 -25.17 -2.59 1.57
CA ALA A 32 -24.82 -1.23 1.16
C ALA A 32 -25.42 -0.17 2.11
N ARG A 33 -26.71 -0.31 2.44
CA ARG A 33 -27.41 0.56 3.38
C ARG A 33 -26.78 0.51 4.77
N LEU A 34 -26.54 -0.69 5.31
CA LEU A 34 -25.88 -0.86 6.63
C LEU A 34 -24.49 -0.24 6.65
N ARG A 35 -23.70 -0.41 5.58
CA ARG A 35 -22.39 0.24 5.47
C ARG A 35 -22.50 1.76 5.47
N LYS A 36 -23.51 2.33 4.83
CA LYS A 36 -23.76 3.78 4.82
C LYS A 36 -24.17 4.29 6.20
N GLU A 37 -25.11 3.61 6.86
CA GLU A 37 -25.57 3.94 8.22
C GLU A 37 -24.43 3.89 9.24
N LEU A 38 -23.58 2.87 9.15
CA LEU A 38 -22.42 2.67 10.00
C LEU A 38 -21.18 3.47 9.56
N ARG A 39 -21.27 4.29 8.49
CA ARG A 39 -20.17 5.09 7.92
C ARG A 39 -18.90 4.25 7.60
N LEU A 40 -19.09 3.02 7.12
CA LEU A 40 -18.01 2.09 6.80
C LEU A 40 -17.52 2.24 5.36
N HIS A 41 -16.36 2.85 5.19
CA HIS A 41 -15.72 3.06 3.88
C HIS A 41 -14.61 2.05 3.62
N CYS A 42 -14.38 1.74 2.35
CA CYS A 42 -13.23 0.90 2.01
C CYS A 42 -11.95 1.74 2.06
N LYS A 43 -10.90 1.23 2.71
CA LYS A 43 -9.55 1.78 2.59
C LYS A 43 -9.06 1.56 1.16
N GLN A 44 -8.84 2.66 0.45
CA GLN A 44 -8.19 2.67 -0.85
C GLN A 44 -6.69 2.83 -0.64
N LYS A 45 -5.88 1.95 -1.24
CA LYS A 45 -4.43 2.14 -1.27
C LYS A 45 -4.12 3.33 -2.17
N ARG A 46 -3.33 4.29 -1.68
CA ARG A 46 -2.82 5.38 -2.52
C ARG A 46 -2.06 4.78 -3.70
N LYS A 47 -2.30 5.29 -4.91
CA LYS A 47 -1.54 4.87 -6.09
C LYS A 47 -0.05 5.12 -5.82
N PHE A 48 0.78 4.10 -6.02
CA PHE A 48 2.22 4.27 -5.98
C PHE A 48 2.64 5.21 -7.13
N ARG A 49 3.47 6.19 -6.83
CA ARG A 49 4.05 7.09 -7.83
C ARG A 49 5.56 6.91 -7.77
N ALA A 50 6.12 6.31 -8.82
CA ALA A 50 7.56 6.26 -8.99
C ALA A 50 8.05 7.70 -9.20
N THR A 51 8.94 8.16 -8.32
CA THR A 51 9.60 9.47 -8.43
C THR A 51 10.83 9.40 -9.34
N THR A 52 11.42 8.21 -9.44
CA THR A 52 12.61 7.94 -10.26
C THR A 52 12.22 7.06 -11.44
N ASN A 53 12.57 7.50 -12.64
CA ASN A 53 12.53 6.63 -13.81
C ASN A 53 13.87 5.88 -13.91
N SER A 54 13.92 4.64 -13.44
CA SER A 54 15.12 3.79 -13.56
C SER A 54 15.32 3.24 -14.99
N ASP A 55 14.29 3.31 -15.84
CA ASP A 55 14.35 2.89 -17.24
C ASP A 55 14.61 4.11 -18.13
N HIS A 56 15.87 4.55 -18.15
CA HIS A 56 16.33 5.69 -18.93
C HIS A 56 17.59 5.35 -19.72
N ASN A 57 17.78 6.00 -20.86
CA ASN A 57 18.99 5.86 -21.68
C ASN A 57 20.12 6.82 -21.26
N LEU A 58 19.98 7.53 -20.14
CA LEU A 58 21.03 8.39 -19.61
C LEU A 58 22.17 7.55 -19.01
N PRO A 59 23.43 8.05 -19.01
CA PRO A 59 24.54 7.36 -18.39
C PRO A 59 24.26 7.06 -16.91
N VAL A 60 24.41 5.80 -16.52
CA VAL A 60 24.31 5.36 -15.12
C VAL A 60 25.73 5.23 -14.57
N THR A 61 26.04 6.01 -13.53
CA THR A 61 27.31 5.91 -12.82
C THR A 61 27.36 4.61 -12.02
N PRO A 62 28.46 3.83 -12.06
CA PRO A 62 28.58 2.62 -11.26
C PRO A 62 28.53 2.93 -9.76
N ASN A 63 27.86 2.06 -8.99
CA ASN A 63 27.86 2.16 -7.53
C ASN A 63 29.22 1.72 -6.97
N LEU A 64 30.08 2.69 -6.68
CA LEU A 64 31.43 2.45 -6.14
C LEU A 64 31.41 1.90 -4.71
N LEU A 65 30.35 2.16 -3.94
CA LEU A 65 30.21 1.64 -2.58
C LEU A 65 29.97 0.13 -2.59
N ASN A 66 29.28 -0.38 -3.60
CA ASN A 66 28.96 -1.80 -3.78
C ASN A 66 28.43 -2.48 -2.51
N GLN A 67 27.57 -1.78 -1.76
CA GLN A 67 27.00 -2.22 -0.46
C GLN A 67 28.04 -2.54 0.64
N ASN A 68 29.27 -2.04 0.52
CA ASN A 68 30.26 -2.11 1.57
C ASN A 68 29.99 -1.01 2.61
N PHE A 69 29.34 -1.38 3.71
CA PHE A 69 29.01 -0.46 4.80
C PHE A 69 30.02 -0.49 5.97
N THR A 70 31.25 -0.95 5.73
CA THR A 70 32.32 -0.98 6.75
C THR A 70 33.46 -0.02 6.41
N PRO A 71 33.26 1.31 6.50
CA PRO A 71 34.35 2.28 6.40
C PRO A 71 35.27 2.19 7.62
N THR A 72 36.57 2.41 7.43
CA THR A 72 37.59 2.35 8.49
C THR A 72 37.77 3.68 9.21
N ALA A 73 37.29 4.79 8.63
CA ALA A 73 37.35 6.12 9.20
C ALA A 73 36.18 7.00 8.74
N PRO A 74 35.86 8.11 9.46
CA PRO A 74 34.92 9.11 8.98
C PRO A 74 35.31 9.72 7.62
N ASN A 75 34.36 10.33 6.92
CA ASN A 75 34.54 11.01 5.63
C ASN A 75 34.98 10.14 4.44
N GLN A 76 34.86 8.80 4.53
CA GLN A 76 35.15 7.89 3.43
C GLN A 76 33.95 7.63 2.51
N VAL A 77 32.73 7.73 3.04
CA VAL A 77 31.48 7.48 2.32
C VAL A 77 30.45 8.53 2.74
N TRP A 78 29.76 9.11 1.76
CA TRP A 78 28.77 10.17 1.97
C TRP A 78 27.45 9.75 1.34
N VAL A 79 26.34 10.00 2.03
CA VAL A 79 24.98 9.74 1.54
C VAL A 79 24.15 11.00 1.74
N ALA A 80 23.40 11.38 0.73
CA ALA A 80 22.43 12.47 0.79
C ALA A 80 21.10 12.00 0.19
N ASP A 81 19.99 12.52 0.71
CA ASP A 81 18.65 12.29 0.18
C ASP A 81 17.96 13.64 -0.05
N ILE A 82 17.07 13.69 -1.04
CA ILE A 82 16.28 14.89 -1.35
C ILE A 82 14.80 14.60 -1.15
N THR A 83 14.14 15.43 -0.34
CA THR A 83 12.70 15.37 -0.16
C THR A 83 12.05 16.51 -0.95
N TYR A 84 11.16 16.16 -1.87
CA TYR A 84 10.29 17.15 -2.53
C TYR A 84 9.14 17.48 -1.57
N VAL A 85 9.05 18.74 -1.14
CA VAL A 85 7.96 19.28 -0.29
C VAL A 85 6.84 19.85 -1.16
#